data_AF-A0A8J7X2M5-F1
#
_entry.id   AF-A0A8J7X2M5-F1
#
_cell.length_a   1.000
_cell.length_b   1.000
_cell.length_c   1.000
_cell.angle_alpha   90.00
_cell.angle_beta   90.00
_cell.angle_gamma   90.00
#
_symmetry.space_group_name_H-M   'P 1'
#
loop_
_entity.id
_entity.type
_entity.pdbx_description
1 polymer ?
#
loop_
_entity_poly.entity_id
_entity_poly.type
_entity_poly.pdbx_seq_one_letter_code
_entity_poly.pdbx_strand_id
1 'polypeptide(L)'
;MLNELLPAAATWRWEFIYANLWEDKERPMDVIVDAVEKAAGITPALRVDRELSGGIAVGFGSASGKRTVIGVEATVLQRWKRAIEALAKRGRTTLLVIDEFQTLHHRDPEARATAALRTAFEANSGWLRVLMTGSDRAALTEIFRRHQSPLLGQAARVDLPALGPEFDAHRVAGVEAATSRRPVPSALDVGAARIRLGNSPELLNKALSRWVSGEAATLDDAAALVEAELGDAGYEALFEALGDVAQQVLVVCAFERAIYTNIPTMAANLGRPLKATTVQSAERTLVKRELIGLTGENGLREVLDPGLAIWLQRRYRALEWKPAKPRGAPRRRK
;
A
#
# COMPACT_ATOMS: atom_id res chain seq x y z
N MET A 1 6.18 0.56 8.92
CA MET A 1 5.10 1.27 9.64
C MET A 1 4.94 0.82 11.10
N LEU A 2 4.57 -0.43 11.41
CA LEU A 2 4.34 -0.88 12.80
C LEU A 2 5.54 -0.59 13.72
N ASN A 3 6.75 -0.96 13.27
CA ASN A 3 8.00 -0.76 14.02
C ASN A 3 8.44 0.71 14.16
N GLU A 4 7.85 1.63 13.39
CA GLU A 4 8.17 3.06 13.41
C GLU A 4 7.15 3.86 14.24
N LEU A 5 5.87 3.48 14.17
CA LEU A 5 4.79 4.17 14.87
C LEU A 5 4.63 3.70 16.32
N LEU A 6 4.91 2.43 16.62
CA LEU A 6 4.83 1.90 17.98
C LEU A 6 5.73 2.66 18.97
N PRO A 7 7.02 2.94 18.67
CA PRO A 7 7.88 3.71 19.58
C PRO A 7 7.38 5.15 19.82
N ALA A 8 6.85 5.79 18.78
CA ALA A 8 6.29 7.14 18.88
C ALA A 8 5.02 7.15 19.74
N ALA A 9 4.10 6.22 19.49
CA ALA A 9 2.88 6.06 20.27
C ALA A 9 3.19 5.74 21.75
N ALA A 10 4.20 4.89 22.01
CA ALA A 10 4.67 4.60 23.36
C ALA A 10 5.22 5.84 24.07
N THR A 11 6.01 6.67 23.37
CA THR A 11 6.53 7.94 23.89
C THR A 11 5.41 8.89 24.28
N TRP A 12 4.35 8.96 23.48
CA TRP A 12 3.17 9.79 23.77
C TRP A 12 2.16 9.13 24.72
N ARG A 13 2.43 7.89 25.17
CA ARG A 13 1.54 7.08 26.01
C ARG A 13 0.16 6.86 25.40
N TRP A 14 0.09 6.75 24.08
CA TRP A 14 -1.13 6.45 23.35
C TRP A 14 -1.35 4.95 23.27
N GLU A 15 -2.61 4.51 23.30
CA GLU A 15 -2.96 3.13 22.91
C GLU A 15 -2.79 2.99 21.41
N PHE A 16 -2.20 1.89 20.95
CA PHE A 16 -1.94 1.64 19.54
C PHE A 16 -2.77 0.44 19.08
N ILE A 17 -3.55 0.62 18.02
CA ILE A 17 -4.38 -0.41 17.40
C ILE A 17 -4.02 -0.47 15.91
N TYR A 18 -3.83 -1.67 15.38
CA TYR A 18 -3.51 -1.90 13.99
C TYR A 18 -4.53 -2.87 13.36
N ALA A 19 -5.04 -2.51 12.19
CA ALA A 19 -5.95 -3.34 11.40
C ALA A 19 -5.43 -3.39 9.95
N ASN A 20 -5.20 -4.58 9.41
CA ASN A 20 -4.80 -4.79 8.03
C ASN A 20 -5.96 -5.35 7.21
N LEU A 21 -6.53 -4.54 6.30
CA LEU A 21 -7.73 -4.94 5.56
C LEU A 21 -7.50 -6.09 4.56
N TRP A 22 -6.25 -6.51 4.34
CA TRP A 22 -5.96 -7.72 3.57
C TRP A 22 -6.30 -9.03 4.29
N GLU A 23 -6.46 -9.00 5.62
CA GLU A 23 -6.80 -10.20 6.40
C GLU A 23 -8.17 -10.78 6.01
N ASP A 24 -9.13 -9.92 5.69
CA ASP A 24 -10.43 -10.31 5.14
C ASP A 24 -10.95 -9.22 4.19
N LYS A 25 -10.69 -9.42 2.89
CA LYS A 25 -11.10 -8.49 1.83
C LYS A 25 -12.61 -8.55 1.56
N GLU A 26 -13.30 -9.59 2.00
CA GLU A 26 -14.76 -9.73 1.84
C GLU A 26 -15.50 -8.98 2.95
N ARG A 27 -14.90 -8.89 4.15
CA ARG A 27 -15.48 -8.22 5.32
C ARG A 27 -14.52 -7.20 5.96
N PRO A 28 -14.07 -6.16 5.23
CA PRO A 28 -13.06 -5.22 5.72
C PRO A 28 -13.47 -4.45 6.99
N MET A 29 -14.76 -4.14 7.14
CA MET A 29 -15.26 -3.50 8.37
C MET A 29 -15.17 -4.41 9.60
N ASP A 30 -15.34 -5.71 9.43
CA ASP A 30 -15.20 -6.67 10.51
C ASP A 30 -13.76 -6.73 11.01
N VAL A 31 -12.77 -6.66 10.11
CA VAL A 31 -11.34 -6.59 10.49
C VAL A 31 -11.05 -5.41 11.41
N ILE A 32 -11.58 -4.23 11.06
CA ILE A 32 -11.39 -3.01 11.87
C ILE A 32 -12.04 -3.20 13.25
N VAL A 33 -13.29 -3.69 13.28
CA VAL A 33 -14.02 -3.89 14.54
C VAL A 33 -13.36 -4.94 15.42
N ASP A 34 -12.91 -6.05 14.85
CA ASP A 34 -12.20 -7.13 15.56
C ASP A 34 -10.92 -6.60 16.24
N ALA A 35 -10.15 -5.77 15.53
CA ALA A 35 -8.94 -5.15 16.08
C ALA A 35 -9.25 -4.23 17.28
N VAL A 36 -10.32 -3.43 17.17
CA VAL A 36 -10.75 -2.51 18.24
C VAL A 36 -11.37 -3.27 19.42
N GLU A 37 -12.17 -4.32 19.18
CA GLU A 37 -12.72 -5.19 20.22
C GLU A 37 -11.60 -5.89 20.99
N LYS A 38 -10.61 -6.43 20.29
CA LYS A 38 -9.43 -7.04 20.89
C LYS A 38 -8.68 -6.05 21.77
N ALA A 39 -8.43 -4.84 21.27
CA ALA A 39 -7.78 -3.78 22.05
C ALA A 39 -8.61 -3.39 23.28
N ALA A 40 -9.93 -3.33 23.14
CA ALA A 40 -10.88 -3.06 24.22
C ALA A 40 -10.98 -4.20 25.27
N GLY A 41 -10.39 -5.37 25.00
CA GLY A 41 -10.50 -6.55 25.86
C GLY A 41 -11.85 -7.26 25.74
N ILE A 42 -12.57 -7.03 24.64
CA ILE A 42 -13.83 -7.70 24.33
C ILE A 42 -13.49 -9.00 23.60
N THR A 43 -13.87 -10.13 24.16
CA THR A 43 -13.73 -11.42 23.49
C THR A 43 -14.75 -11.50 22.35
N PRO A 44 -14.34 -11.80 21.10
CA PRO A 44 -15.30 -12.00 20.01
C PRO A 44 -16.24 -13.15 20.38
N ALA A 45 -17.55 -12.94 20.20
CA ALA A 45 -18.47 -14.08 20.19
C ALA A 45 -18.09 -14.99 19.01
N LEU A 46 -18.06 -16.31 19.22
CA LEU A 46 -17.82 -17.28 18.15
C LEU A 46 -18.74 -16.96 16.96
N ARG A 47 -18.13 -16.68 15.79
CA ARG A 47 -18.83 -16.56 14.51
C ARG A 47 -19.42 -17.92 14.17
N VAL A 48 -20.73 -18.05 14.19
CA VAL A 48 -21.43 -19.22 13.63
C VAL A 48 -21.95 -18.80 12.28
N ASP A 49 -21.34 -19.31 11.21
CA ASP A 49 -21.81 -19.03 9.85
C ASP A 49 -23.25 -19.51 9.71
N ARG A 50 -24.13 -18.54 9.45
CA ARG A 50 -25.57 -18.74 9.36
C ARG A 50 -25.98 -19.16 7.94
N GLU A 51 -25.18 -19.97 7.27
CA GLU A 51 -25.59 -20.62 6.02
C GLU A 51 -26.40 -21.92 6.25
N LEU A 52 -26.51 -22.38 7.50
CA LEU A 52 -27.40 -23.48 7.89
C LEU A 52 -28.61 -22.93 8.65
N SER A 53 -29.50 -22.21 7.97
CA SER A 53 -30.87 -21.99 8.47
C SER A 53 -31.87 -22.92 7.77
N GLY A 54 -31.61 -24.23 7.87
CA GLY A 54 -32.66 -25.23 7.83
C GLY A 54 -33.45 -25.13 9.13
N GLY A 55 -34.70 -24.67 9.03
CA GLY A 55 -35.54 -24.32 10.17
C GLY A 55 -35.68 -25.45 11.20
N ILE A 56 -35.56 -25.09 12.47
CA ILE A 56 -36.08 -25.88 13.59
C ILE A 56 -36.84 -24.92 14.50
N ALA A 57 -38.17 -24.99 14.42
CA ALA A 57 -39.06 -24.49 15.45
C ALA A 57 -39.09 -25.53 16.58
N VAL A 58 -38.81 -25.14 17.83
CA VAL A 58 -39.17 -25.97 19.00
C VAL A 58 -39.71 -25.10 20.13
N GLY A 59 -40.84 -25.58 20.64
CA GLY A 59 -41.74 -24.95 21.60
C GLY A 59 -41.19 -24.73 23.01
N PHE A 60 -41.92 -23.88 23.73
CA PHE A 60 -41.82 -23.67 25.17
C PHE A 60 -42.09 -24.98 25.92
N GLY A 61 -41.09 -25.45 26.68
CA GLY A 61 -41.20 -26.60 27.57
C GLY A 61 -40.17 -26.51 28.70
N SER A 62 -40.67 -26.59 29.93
CA SER A 62 -39.95 -26.51 31.20
C SER A 62 -38.87 -27.58 31.40
N ALA A 63 -37.90 -27.24 32.25
CA ALA A 63 -36.98 -28.09 33.03
C ALA A 63 -35.52 -28.22 32.54
N SER A 64 -34.63 -27.63 33.35
CA SER A 64 -33.24 -28.01 33.65
C SER A 64 -32.36 -28.49 32.47
N GLY A 65 -31.68 -27.56 31.80
CA GLY A 65 -30.66 -27.88 30.81
C GLY A 65 -29.88 -26.64 30.40
N LYS A 66 -28.58 -26.81 30.17
CA LYS A 66 -27.57 -25.80 29.79
C LYS A 66 -28.16 -24.60 29.03
N ARG A 67 -27.89 -23.38 29.54
CA ARG A 67 -28.10 -22.13 28.80
C ARG A 67 -27.27 -22.16 27.52
N THR A 68 -27.90 -22.57 26.42
CA THR A 68 -27.45 -22.19 25.09
C THR A 68 -27.86 -20.73 24.92
N VAL A 69 -26.91 -19.81 25.08
CA VAL A 69 -27.13 -18.40 24.75
C VAL A 69 -27.25 -18.34 23.24
N ILE A 70 -28.49 -18.29 22.73
CA ILE A 70 -28.75 -17.88 21.34
C ILE A 70 -28.56 -16.36 21.34
N GLY A 71 -27.31 -15.94 21.12
CA GLY A 71 -27.00 -14.52 20.94
C GLY A 71 -27.54 -14.06 19.60
N VAL A 72 -28.41 -13.05 19.59
CA VAL A 72 -28.63 -12.25 18.39
C VAL A 72 -27.29 -11.66 18.02
N GLU A 73 -26.73 -12.06 16.87
CA GLU A 73 -25.43 -11.56 16.43
C GLU A 73 -25.51 -10.03 16.27
N ALA A 74 -24.71 -9.30 17.05
CA ALA A 74 -24.70 -7.85 16.99
C ALA A 74 -24.16 -7.42 15.62
N THR A 75 -24.84 -6.46 14.99
CA THR A 75 -24.38 -5.88 13.72
C THR A 75 -22.98 -5.27 13.90
N VAL A 76 -22.20 -5.20 12.81
CA VAL A 76 -20.85 -4.62 12.81
C VAL A 76 -20.82 -3.21 13.43
N LEU A 77 -21.86 -2.40 13.19
CA LEU A 77 -21.99 -1.06 13.77
C LEU A 77 -22.22 -1.06 15.29
N GLN A 78 -23.04 -2.01 15.78
CA GLN A 78 -23.27 -2.16 17.22
C GLN A 78 -22.00 -2.63 17.93
N ARG A 79 -21.26 -3.55 17.31
CA ARG A 79 -19.96 -4.03 17.81
C ARG A 79 -18.92 -2.92 17.85
N TRP A 80 -18.80 -2.16 16.77
CA TRP A 80 -17.97 -0.95 16.71
C TRP A 80 -18.29 0.02 17.85
N LYS A 81 -19.57 0.39 18.01
CA LYS A 81 -20.02 1.31 19.05
C LYS A 81 -19.63 0.82 20.45
N ARG A 82 -19.89 -0.46 20.75
CA ARG A 82 -19.53 -1.08 22.02
C ARG A 82 -18.01 -1.05 22.26
N ALA A 83 -17.22 -1.36 21.25
CA ALA A 83 -15.76 -1.40 21.35
C ALA A 83 -15.17 0.00 21.60
N ILE A 84 -15.67 1.00 20.89
CA ILE A 84 -15.28 2.41 21.08
C ILE A 84 -15.68 2.92 22.47
N GLU A 85 -16.88 2.63 22.94
CA GLU A 85 -17.31 2.99 24.30
C GLU A 85 -16.43 2.34 25.38
N ALA A 86 -15.99 1.09 25.16
CA ALA A 86 -15.09 0.40 26.07
C ALA A 86 -13.68 1.02 26.08
N LEU A 87 -13.16 1.45 24.93
CA LEU A 87 -11.89 2.17 24.84
C LEU A 87 -11.98 3.57 25.47
N ALA A 88 -13.04 4.32 25.19
CA ALA A 88 -13.24 5.66 25.73
C ALA A 88 -13.16 5.68 27.27
N LYS A 89 -13.72 4.66 27.93
CA LYS A 89 -13.68 4.50 29.39
C LYS A 89 -12.28 4.37 29.98
N ARG A 90 -11.27 4.02 29.17
CA ARG A 90 -9.87 3.94 29.61
C ARG A 90 -9.20 5.31 29.72
N GLY A 91 -9.80 6.35 29.15
CA GLY A 91 -9.31 7.73 29.25
C GLY A 91 -7.96 7.97 28.57
N ARG A 92 -7.55 7.11 27.63
CA ARG A 92 -6.29 7.23 26.89
C ARG A 92 -6.57 7.63 25.45
N THR A 93 -5.71 8.50 24.91
CA THR A 93 -5.68 8.75 23.48
C THR A 93 -5.30 7.46 22.76
N THR A 94 -6.03 7.13 21.70
CA THR A 94 -5.84 5.91 20.91
C THR A 94 -5.47 6.28 19.48
N LEU A 95 -4.37 5.71 18.97
CA LEU A 95 -4.01 5.73 17.57
C LEU A 95 -4.50 4.43 16.90
N LEU A 96 -5.48 4.55 16.04
CA LEU A 96 -5.96 3.48 15.16
C LEU A 96 -5.28 3.62 13.80
N VAL A 97 -4.46 2.63 13.44
CA VAL A 97 -3.84 2.52 12.12
C VAL A 97 -4.62 1.50 11.29
N ILE A 98 -5.16 1.94 10.16
CA ILE A 98 -5.89 1.09 9.21
C ILE A 98 -5.07 1.00 7.93
N ASP A 99 -4.48 -0.16 7.70
CA ASP A 99 -3.68 -0.42 6.52
C ASP A 99 -4.53 -0.89 5.34
N GLU A 100 -4.13 -0.51 4.14
CA GLU A 100 -4.81 -0.84 2.88
C GLU A 100 -6.29 -0.37 2.87
N PHE A 101 -6.53 0.84 3.37
CA PHE A 101 -7.85 1.44 3.56
C PHE A 101 -8.69 1.49 2.27
N GLN A 102 -8.04 1.58 1.11
CA GLN A 102 -8.71 1.54 -0.19
C GLN A 102 -9.52 0.26 -0.44
N THR A 103 -9.23 -0.82 0.29
CA THR A 103 -9.99 -2.08 0.25
C THR A 103 -11.49 -1.86 0.56
N LEU A 104 -11.83 -0.85 1.36
CA LEU A 104 -13.22 -0.47 1.65
C LEU A 104 -13.98 0.07 0.41
N HIS A 105 -13.28 0.71 -0.53
CA HIS A 105 -13.90 1.35 -1.71
C HIS A 105 -14.22 0.35 -2.82
N HIS A 106 -13.46 -0.73 -2.93
CA HIS A 106 -13.66 -1.73 -4.00
C HIS A 106 -14.88 -2.64 -3.77
N ARG A 107 -15.44 -2.65 -2.56
CA ARG A 107 -16.43 -3.66 -2.14
C ARG A 107 -17.73 -3.10 -1.59
N ASP A 108 -17.81 -1.82 -1.24
CA ASP A 108 -19.05 -1.21 -0.76
C ASP A 108 -19.76 -0.47 -1.91
N PRO A 109 -20.84 -1.03 -2.51
CA PRO A 109 -21.58 -0.35 -3.58
C PRO A 109 -22.35 0.88 -3.06
N GLU A 110 -22.46 1.08 -1.75
CA GLU A 110 -23.11 2.24 -1.14
C GLU A 110 -22.47 2.60 0.20
N ALA A 111 -21.61 3.62 0.24
CA ALA A 111 -21.42 4.70 1.25
C ALA A 111 -21.67 4.50 2.77
N ARG A 112 -22.15 3.37 3.26
CA ARG A 112 -22.72 3.18 4.61
C ARG A 112 -21.64 2.81 5.60
N ALA A 113 -20.71 1.93 5.22
CA ALA A 113 -19.56 1.62 6.06
C ALA A 113 -18.67 2.84 6.25
N THR A 114 -18.35 3.53 5.16
CA THR A 114 -17.55 4.76 5.17
C THR A 114 -18.25 5.92 5.86
N ALA A 115 -19.58 6.08 5.71
CA ALA A 115 -20.35 7.07 6.50
C ALA A 115 -20.40 6.74 7.99
N ALA A 116 -20.50 5.46 8.37
CA ALA A 116 -20.49 5.08 9.77
C ALA A 116 -19.11 5.34 10.41
N LEU A 117 -18.02 5.01 9.71
CA LEU A 117 -16.66 5.36 10.12
C LEU A 117 -16.51 6.88 10.24
N ARG A 118 -16.99 7.63 9.25
CA ARG A 118 -17.02 9.11 9.25
C ARG A 118 -17.60 9.65 10.55
N THR A 119 -18.84 9.28 10.85
CA THR A 119 -19.56 9.75 12.04
C THR A 119 -18.85 9.31 13.32
N ALA A 120 -18.32 8.09 13.35
CA ALA A 120 -17.60 7.60 14.51
C ALA A 120 -16.28 8.35 14.76
N PHE A 121 -15.52 8.64 13.71
CA PHE A 121 -14.27 9.38 13.83
C PHE A 121 -14.52 10.82 14.27
N GLU A 122 -15.52 11.49 13.71
CA GLU A 122 -15.93 12.83 14.13
C GLU A 122 -16.32 12.85 15.62
N ALA A 123 -17.21 11.94 16.03
CA ALA A 123 -17.72 11.88 17.41
C ALA A 123 -16.64 11.56 18.46
N ASN A 124 -15.54 10.92 18.06
CA ASN A 124 -14.47 10.50 18.97
C ASN A 124 -13.14 11.25 18.73
N SER A 125 -13.14 12.29 17.89
CA SER A 125 -11.96 13.04 17.49
C SER A 125 -11.18 13.71 18.65
N GLY A 126 -11.77 13.82 19.84
CA GLY A 126 -11.06 14.29 21.04
C GLY A 126 -9.92 13.36 21.47
N TRP A 127 -10.13 12.04 21.39
CA TRP A 127 -9.23 11.02 21.95
C TRP A 127 -8.85 9.91 20.96
N LEU A 128 -9.62 9.71 19.89
CA LEU A 128 -9.29 8.80 18.80
C LEU A 128 -8.53 9.56 17.71
N ARG A 129 -7.38 9.03 17.31
CA ARG A 129 -6.58 9.49 16.17
C ARG A 129 -6.54 8.34 15.16
N VAL A 130 -6.78 8.63 13.90
CA VAL A 130 -6.83 7.60 12.85
C VAL A 130 -5.77 7.90 11.79
N LEU A 131 -4.94 6.91 11.49
CA LEU A 131 -4.01 6.92 10.37
C LEU A 131 -4.46 5.87 9.37
N MET A 132 -4.67 6.27 8.13
CA MET A 132 -5.07 5.39 7.05
C MET A 132 -3.95 5.31 6.03
N THR A 133 -3.53 4.11 5.67
CA THR A 133 -2.52 3.87 4.63
C THR A 133 -3.10 3.09 3.47
N GLY A 134 -2.39 3.10 2.35
CA GLY A 134 -2.78 2.40 1.15
C GLY A 134 -1.78 2.59 0.04
N SER A 135 -1.50 1.50 -0.66
CA SER A 135 -0.63 1.46 -1.83
C SER A 135 -1.24 2.16 -3.05
N ASP A 136 -2.58 2.10 -3.22
CA ASP A 136 -3.26 2.80 -4.32
C ASP A 136 -3.63 4.24 -3.94
N ARG A 137 -2.74 5.17 -4.30
CA ARG A 137 -2.94 6.61 -4.11
C ARG A 137 -4.20 7.13 -4.80
N ALA A 138 -4.58 6.59 -5.95
CA ALA A 138 -5.73 7.08 -6.71
C ALA A 138 -7.04 6.63 -6.09
N ALA A 139 -7.13 5.36 -5.69
CA ALA A 139 -8.28 4.85 -4.95
C ALA A 139 -8.45 5.60 -3.62
N LEU A 140 -7.37 5.82 -2.85
CA LEU A 140 -7.42 6.66 -1.64
C LEU A 140 -7.85 8.10 -1.97
N THR A 141 -7.31 8.70 -3.03
CA THR A 141 -7.69 10.06 -3.45
C THR A 141 -9.16 10.15 -3.80
N GLU A 142 -9.72 9.14 -4.46
CA GLU A 142 -11.14 9.08 -4.78
C GLU A 142 -12.00 9.05 -3.51
N ILE A 143 -11.61 8.22 -2.52
CA ILE A 143 -12.31 8.10 -1.23
C ILE A 143 -12.33 9.44 -0.49
N PHE A 144 -11.30 10.28 -0.55
CA PHE A 144 -11.26 11.53 0.22
C PHE A 144 -11.63 12.79 -0.56
N ARG A 145 -11.73 12.73 -1.91
CA ARG A 145 -11.96 13.94 -2.74
C ARG A 145 -13.20 13.89 -3.62
N ARG A 146 -13.84 12.73 -3.80
CA ARG A 146 -15.08 12.66 -4.58
C ARG A 146 -16.19 13.40 -3.82
N HIS A 147 -16.90 14.29 -4.51
CA HIS A 147 -17.92 15.16 -3.91
C HIS A 147 -19.07 14.38 -3.21
N GLN A 148 -19.29 13.13 -3.61
CA GLN A 148 -20.29 12.22 -3.02
C GLN A 148 -19.69 11.25 -2.00
N SER A 149 -18.39 11.33 -1.71
CA SER A 149 -17.76 10.44 -0.74
C SER A 149 -18.10 10.86 0.68
N PRO A 150 -18.52 9.91 1.55
CA PRO A 150 -18.73 10.17 2.97
C PRO A 150 -17.49 10.70 3.69
N LEU A 151 -16.27 10.41 3.22
CA LEU A 151 -15.03 10.84 3.89
C LEU A 151 -14.44 12.14 3.30
N LEU A 152 -15.20 12.85 2.45
CA LEU A 152 -14.76 14.11 1.85
C LEU A 152 -14.25 15.09 2.89
N GLY A 153 -12.99 15.51 2.75
CA GLY A 153 -12.36 16.53 3.60
C GLY A 153 -12.02 16.11 5.03
N GLN A 154 -12.18 14.83 5.39
CA GLN A 154 -11.93 14.35 6.76
C GLN A 154 -10.48 13.99 7.07
N ALA A 155 -9.63 13.86 6.05
CA ALA A 155 -8.25 13.48 6.22
C ALA A 155 -7.32 14.61 5.75
N ALA A 156 -6.35 14.96 6.59
CA ALA A 156 -5.18 15.68 6.13
C ALA A 156 -4.29 14.68 5.38
N ARG A 157 -4.12 14.89 4.07
CA ARG A 157 -3.19 14.10 3.27
C ARG A 157 -1.76 14.50 3.63
N VAL A 158 -0.98 13.52 4.06
CA VAL A 158 0.47 13.66 4.19
C VAL A 158 1.10 12.86 3.07
N ASP A 159 1.65 13.56 2.08
CA ASP A 159 2.48 12.91 1.07
C ASP A 159 3.86 12.65 1.67
N LEU A 160 4.27 11.38 1.67
CA LEU A 160 5.63 11.03 2.08
C LEU A 160 6.60 11.52 1.01
N PRO A 161 7.65 12.28 1.38
CA PRO A 161 8.63 12.77 0.43
C PRO A 161 9.40 11.60 -0.18
N ALA A 162 9.98 11.84 -1.36
CA ALA A 162 10.93 10.90 -1.94
C ALA A 162 12.12 10.69 -0.99
N LEU A 163 12.68 9.48 -1.00
CA LEU A 163 13.84 9.14 -0.19
C LEU A 163 15.05 9.96 -0.67
N GLY A 164 15.74 10.57 0.29
CA GLY A 164 16.83 11.50 0.06
C GLY A 164 18.06 11.21 0.91
N PRO A 165 19.07 12.10 0.87
CA PRO A 165 20.33 11.95 1.60
C PRO A 165 20.15 11.73 3.11
N GLU A 166 19.10 12.29 3.70
CA GLU A 166 18.77 12.12 5.12
C GLU A 166 18.42 10.67 5.46
N PHE A 167 17.69 10.00 4.56
CA PHE A 167 17.38 8.58 4.69
C PHE A 167 18.66 7.74 4.58
N ASP A 168 19.52 8.05 3.62
CA ASP A 168 20.78 7.33 3.39
C ASP A 168 21.69 7.45 4.62
N ALA A 169 21.85 8.65 5.19
CA ALA A 169 22.60 8.88 6.43
C ALA A 169 22.00 8.13 7.63
N HIS A 170 20.68 8.11 7.74
CA HIS A 170 20.00 7.37 8.80
C HIS A 170 20.22 5.84 8.66
N ARG A 171 20.24 5.30 7.44
CA ARG A 171 20.56 3.89 7.19
C ARG A 171 21.99 3.56 7.59
N VAL A 172 22.97 4.42 7.27
CA VAL A 172 24.36 4.25 7.71
C VAL A 172 24.44 4.17 9.24
N ALA A 173 23.85 5.14 9.95
CA ALA A 173 23.85 5.15 11.41
C ALA A 173 23.21 3.87 12.00
N GLY A 174 22.12 3.38 11.40
CA GLY A 174 21.48 2.13 11.81
C GLY A 174 22.40 0.91 11.62
N VAL A 175 23.13 0.85 10.51
CA VAL A 175 24.11 -0.21 10.26
C VAL A 175 25.27 -0.12 11.23
N GLU A 176 25.84 1.07 11.45
CA GLU A 176 26.93 1.30 12.41
C GLU A 176 26.57 0.84 13.82
N ALA A 177 25.34 1.11 14.25
CA ALA A 177 24.82 0.70 15.55
C ALA A 177 24.54 -0.81 15.64
N ALA A 178 24.16 -1.44 14.53
CA ALA A 178 23.74 -2.84 14.48
C ALA A 178 24.89 -3.82 14.16
N THR A 179 26.04 -3.36 13.66
CA THR A 179 27.13 -4.24 13.23
C THR A 179 28.52 -3.82 13.72
N SER A 180 29.36 -4.82 13.98
CA SER A 180 30.79 -4.64 14.24
C SER A 180 31.65 -4.70 12.96
N ARG A 181 31.06 -4.99 11.79
CA ARG A 181 31.80 -5.05 10.51
C ARG A 181 32.33 -3.66 10.13
N ARG A 182 33.57 -3.62 9.64
CA ARG A 182 34.24 -2.39 9.19
C ARG A 182 34.99 -2.62 7.86
N PRO A 183 35.14 -1.58 7.01
CA PRO A 183 34.50 -0.26 7.12
C PRO A 183 32.99 -0.35 6.84
N VAL A 184 32.19 0.55 7.42
CA VAL A 184 30.75 0.64 7.11
C VAL A 184 30.57 1.40 5.79
N PRO A 185 29.58 1.06 4.93
CA PRO A 185 29.30 1.82 3.73
C PRO A 185 29.03 3.29 4.04
N SER A 186 29.53 4.19 3.19
CA SER A 186 29.24 5.61 3.32
C SER A 186 27.79 5.92 2.91
N ALA A 187 27.30 7.11 3.26
CA ALA A 187 25.98 7.56 2.80
C ALA A 187 25.90 7.63 1.26
N LEU A 188 27.03 7.88 0.59
CA LEU A 188 27.11 7.85 -0.87
C LEU A 188 26.93 6.42 -1.41
N ASP A 189 27.57 5.43 -0.80
CA ASP A 189 27.42 4.02 -1.18
C ASP A 189 25.98 3.54 -0.99
N VAL A 190 25.35 3.91 0.13
CA VAL A 190 23.94 3.62 0.43
C VAL A 190 23.02 4.28 -0.59
N GLY A 191 23.26 5.57 -0.91
CA GLY A 191 22.48 6.28 -1.92
C GLY A 191 22.62 5.68 -3.31
N ALA A 192 23.82 5.25 -3.71
CA ALA A 192 24.05 4.56 -4.98
C ALA A 192 23.31 3.22 -5.03
N ALA A 193 23.40 2.40 -3.99
CA ALA A 193 22.68 1.14 -3.88
C ALA A 193 21.15 1.35 -3.89
N ARG A 194 20.65 2.38 -3.21
CA ARG A 194 19.23 2.74 -3.22
C ARG A 194 18.74 3.08 -4.62
N ILE A 195 19.47 3.93 -5.34
CA ILE A 195 19.12 4.32 -6.71
C ILE A 195 19.15 3.09 -7.64
N ARG A 196 20.17 2.23 -7.49
CA ARG A 196 20.29 0.98 -8.24
C ARG A 196 19.08 0.06 -8.00
N LEU A 197 18.63 -0.03 -6.76
CA LEU A 197 17.50 -0.86 -6.34
C LEU A 197 16.16 -0.12 -6.43
N GLY A 198 16.04 0.81 -7.39
CA GLY A 198 14.77 1.45 -7.74
C GLY A 198 14.16 2.33 -6.64
N ASN A 199 14.98 2.83 -5.71
CA ASN A 199 14.55 3.55 -4.51
C ASN A 199 13.65 2.75 -3.56
N SER A 200 13.73 1.41 -3.56
CA SER A 200 13.01 0.57 -2.60
C SER A 200 13.77 0.44 -1.28
N PRO A 201 13.23 0.91 -0.13
CA PRO A 201 13.82 0.68 1.18
C PRO A 201 13.98 -0.81 1.51
N GLU A 202 13.04 -1.64 1.06
CA GLU A 202 13.05 -3.07 1.32
C GLU A 202 14.22 -3.75 0.62
N LEU A 203 14.40 -3.49 -0.69
CA LEU A 203 15.51 -4.05 -1.46
C LEU A 203 16.85 -3.55 -0.93
N LEU A 204 16.92 -2.26 -0.57
CA LEU A 204 18.12 -1.70 0.07
C LEU A 204 18.43 -2.40 1.40
N ASN A 205 17.42 -2.61 2.26
CA ASN A 205 17.61 -3.33 3.51
C ASN A 205 18.08 -4.76 3.27
N LYS A 206 17.55 -5.45 2.25
CA LYS A 206 18.02 -6.78 1.84
C LYS A 206 19.50 -6.76 1.43
N ALA A 207 19.92 -5.78 0.62
CA ALA A 207 21.33 -5.61 0.24
C ALA A 207 22.23 -5.30 1.46
N LEU A 208 21.78 -4.40 2.34
CA LEU A 208 22.48 -4.10 3.60
C LEU A 208 22.60 -5.34 4.49
N SER A 209 21.55 -6.16 4.61
CA SER A 209 21.59 -7.41 5.37
C SER A 209 22.61 -8.39 4.80
N ARG A 210 22.68 -8.58 3.48
CA ARG A 210 23.69 -9.44 2.84
C ARG A 210 25.10 -8.95 3.08
N TRP A 211 25.29 -7.64 2.98
CA TRP A 211 26.56 -7.04 3.34
C TRP A 211 26.89 -7.26 4.82
N VAL A 212 25.96 -7.05 5.75
CA VAL A 212 26.20 -7.32 7.18
C VAL A 212 26.54 -8.79 7.42
N SER A 213 25.88 -9.72 6.73
CA SER A 213 26.08 -11.18 6.86
C SER A 213 27.40 -11.71 6.28
N GLY A 214 28.14 -10.92 5.50
CA GLY A 214 29.39 -11.39 4.89
C GLY A 214 29.25 -11.96 3.48
N GLU A 215 28.03 -12.05 2.93
CA GLU A 215 27.77 -12.63 1.60
C GLU A 215 28.39 -11.80 0.47
N ALA A 216 28.63 -10.51 0.72
CA ALA A 216 29.23 -9.58 -0.21
C ALA A 216 30.36 -8.78 0.44
N ALA A 217 31.39 -8.45 -0.35
CA ALA A 217 32.52 -7.65 0.10
C ALA A 217 32.12 -6.17 0.24
N THR A 218 31.41 -5.63 -0.75
CA THR A 218 30.93 -4.25 -0.78
C THR A 218 29.40 -4.19 -0.80
N LEU A 219 28.83 -3.01 -0.53
CA LEU A 219 27.39 -2.81 -0.64
C LEU A 219 26.91 -2.86 -2.10
N ASP A 220 27.74 -2.42 -3.06
CA ASP A 220 27.39 -2.51 -4.49
C ASP A 220 27.30 -3.98 -4.94
N ASP A 221 28.24 -4.83 -4.51
CA ASP A 221 28.16 -6.29 -4.77
C ASP A 221 26.88 -6.89 -4.18
N ALA A 222 26.53 -6.50 -2.94
CA ALA A 222 25.31 -6.96 -2.30
C ALA A 222 24.06 -6.52 -3.06
N ALA A 223 24.03 -5.28 -3.54
CA ALA A 223 22.95 -4.75 -4.35
C ALA A 223 22.86 -5.47 -5.71
N ALA A 224 24.00 -5.78 -6.33
CA ALA A 224 24.06 -6.56 -7.57
C ALA A 224 23.50 -7.98 -7.38
N LEU A 225 23.77 -8.64 -6.25
CA LEU A 225 23.19 -9.94 -5.93
C LEU A 225 21.67 -9.86 -5.77
N VAL A 226 21.16 -8.85 -5.05
CA VAL A 226 19.70 -8.63 -4.92
C VAL A 226 19.05 -8.36 -6.27
N GLU A 227 19.72 -7.57 -7.12
CA GLU A 227 19.26 -7.29 -8.47
C GLU A 227 19.25 -8.53 -9.37
N ALA A 228 20.26 -9.40 -9.26
CA ALA A 228 20.32 -10.65 -10.01
C ALA A 228 19.14 -11.56 -9.66
N GLU A 229 18.82 -11.69 -8.37
CA GLU A 229 17.67 -12.49 -7.91
C GLU A 229 16.33 -11.96 -8.41
N LEU A 230 16.18 -10.64 -8.50
CA LEU A 230 14.98 -10.05 -9.12
C LEU A 230 14.88 -10.43 -10.60
N GLY A 231 16.02 -10.58 -11.29
CA GLY A 231 16.06 -11.03 -12.68
C GLY A 231 15.50 -12.44 -12.89
N ASP A 232 15.62 -13.30 -11.88
CA ASP A 232 15.15 -14.70 -11.92
C ASP A 232 13.67 -14.85 -11.56
N ALA A 233 12.97 -13.77 -11.21
CA ALA A 233 11.57 -13.77 -10.78
C ALA A 233 10.55 -14.02 -11.90
N GLY A 234 10.97 -14.50 -13.08
CA GLY A 234 10.07 -14.81 -14.19
C GLY A 234 9.53 -13.57 -14.94
N TYR A 235 10.11 -12.39 -14.73
CA TYR A 235 9.68 -11.16 -15.40
C TYR A 235 9.80 -11.21 -16.93
N GLU A 236 10.77 -11.97 -17.47
CA GLU A 236 10.89 -12.17 -18.91
C GLU A 236 9.63 -12.82 -19.48
N ALA A 237 9.19 -13.96 -18.89
CA ALA A 237 7.99 -14.65 -19.34
C ALA A 237 6.72 -13.80 -19.16
N LEU A 238 6.62 -13.05 -18.05
CA LEU A 238 5.54 -12.08 -17.83
C LEU A 238 5.50 -11.02 -18.94
N PHE A 239 6.67 -10.46 -19.29
CA PHE A 239 6.80 -9.41 -20.29
C PHE A 239 6.49 -9.93 -21.69
N GLU A 240 7.02 -11.10 -22.07
CA GLU A 240 6.76 -11.74 -23.36
C GLU A 240 5.29 -12.12 -23.56
N ALA A 241 4.56 -12.42 -22.48
CA ALA A 241 3.12 -12.68 -22.53
C ALA A 241 2.25 -11.43 -22.77
N LEU A 242 2.85 -10.23 -22.78
CA LEU A 242 2.16 -8.99 -23.13
C LEU A 242 2.22 -8.73 -24.63
N GLY A 243 1.16 -8.14 -25.18
CA GLY A 243 1.20 -7.60 -26.54
C GLY A 243 2.25 -6.49 -26.66
N ASP A 244 2.81 -6.31 -27.86
CA ASP A 244 3.90 -5.37 -28.14
C ASP A 244 3.61 -3.91 -27.71
N VAL A 245 2.37 -3.43 -27.89
CA VAL A 245 1.96 -2.10 -27.42
C VAL A 245 1.96 -2.03 -25.88
N ALA A 246 1.51 -3.09 -25.20
CA ALA A 246 1.51 -3.15 -23.74
C ALA A 246 2.93 -3.22 -23.18
N GLN A 247 3.83 -3.96 -23.83
CA GLN A 247 5.25 -3.95 -23.51
C GLN A 247 5.85 -2.53 -23.58
N GLN A 248 5.56 -1.78 -24.66
CA GLN A 248 6.06 -0.41 -24.82
C GLN A 248 5.47 0.55 -23.77
N VAL A 249 4.18 0.45 -23.47
CA VAL A 249 3.55 1.26 -22.40
C VAL A 249 4.21 0.97 -21.06
N LEU A 250 4.47 -0.30 -20.75
CA LEU A 250 5.11 -0.71 -19.50
C LEU A 250 6.55 -0.17 -19.39
N VAL A 251 7.32 -0.18 -20.48
CA VAL A 251 8.65 0.45 -20.55
C VAL A 251 8.55 1.96 -20.31
N VAL A 252 7.61 2.66 -20.95
CA VAL A 252 7.41 4.10 -20.71
C VAL A 252 7.11 4.39 -19.24
N CYS A 253 6.29 3.58 -18.59
CA CYS A 253 5.99 3.71 -17.16
C CYS A 253 7.23 3.51 -16.27
N ALA A 254 8.19 2.68 -16.69
CA ALA A 254 9.43 2.45 -15.95
C ALA A 254 10.42 3.62 -16.03
N PHE A 255 10.33 4.49 -17.06
CA PHE A 255 11.28 5.59 -17.28
C PHE A 255 10.66 6.99 -17.17
N GLU A 256 9.65 7.28 -17.99
CA GLU A 256 9.14 8.64 -18.23
C GLU A 256 7.79 8.91 -17.54
N ARG A 257 7.07 7.84 -17.16
CA ARG A 257 5.76 7.86 -16.49
C ARG A 257 4.61 8.51 -17.29
N ALA A 258 4.90 9.31 -18.31
CA ALA A 258 3.95 9.99 -19.18
C ALA A 258 3.64 9.18 -20.46
N ILE A 259 2.64 8.29 -20.39
CA ILE A 259 2.29 7.37 -21.49
C ILE A 259 1.98 8.12 -22.80
N TYR A 260 1.03 9.05 -22.76
CA TYR A 260 0.46 9.66 -23.96
C TYR A 260 1.43 10.62 -24.67
N THR A 261 2.31 11.26 -23.94
CA THR A 261 3.38 12.11 -24.52
C THR A 261 4.41 11.28 -25.29
N ASN A 262 4.58 10.00 -24.93
CA ASN A 262 5.56 9.09 -25.50
C ASN A 262 5.02 8.18 -26.61
N ILE A 263 3.79 8.41 -27.10
CA ILE A 263 3.24 7.68 -28.26
C ILE A 263 4.18 7.69 -29.48
N PRO A 264 4.80 8.84 -29.87
CA PRO A 264 5.73 8.85 -30.99
C PRO A 264 6.95 7.95 -30.78
N THR A 265 7.50 7.90 -29.56
CA THR A 265 8.62 7.03 -29.20
C THR A 265 8.22 5.56 -29.32
N MET A 266 7.07 5.18 -28.77
CA MET A 266 6.55 3.81 -28.87
C MET A 266 6.29 3.40 -30.33
N ALA A 267 5.74 4.31 -31.14
CA ALA A 267 5.50 4.07 -32.57
C ALA A 267 6.81 3.87 -33.34
N ALA A 268 7.85 4.65 -33.04
CA ALA A 268 9.18 4.50 -33.64
C ALA A 268 9.80 3.15 -33.29
N ASN A 269 9.73 2.73 -32.02
CA ASN A 269 10.28 1.44 -31.56
C ASN A 269 9.57 0.23 -32.18
N LEU A 270 8.26 0.34 -32.41
CA LEU A 270 7.48 -0.72 -33.08
C LEU A 270 7.55 -0.65 -34.61
N GLY A 271 8.17 0.39 -35.18
CA GLY A 271 8.21 0.61 -36.62
C GLY A 271 6.84 0.86 -37.27
N ARG A 272 5.82 1.27 -36.50
CA ARG A 272 4.45 1.47 -36.98
C ARG A 272 3.70 2.57 -36.24
N PRO A 273 2.80 3.32 -36.91
CA PRO A 273 2.01 4.36 -36.25
C PRO A 273 1.07 3.74 -35.21
N LEU A 274 0.95 4.40 -34.06
CA LEU A 274 0.05 4.00 -32.97
C LEU A 274 -1.08 5.01 -32.80
N LYS A 275 -2.31 4.49 -32.63
CA LYS A 275 -3.47 5.30 -32.25
C LYS A 275 -3.55 5.39 -30.73
N ALA A 276 -3.99 6.54 -30.22
CA ALA A 276 -4.19 6.76 -28.78
C ALA A 276 -5.16 5.73 -28.16
N THR A 277 -6.18 5.30 -28.91
CA THR A 277 -7.13 4.26 -28.47
C THR A 277 -6.46 2.90 -28.24
N THR A 278 -5.49 2.53 -29.08
CA THR A 278 -4.73 1.27 -28.92
C THR A 278 -3.86 1.32 -27.67
N VAL A 279 -3.21 2.46 -27.43
CA VAL A 279 -2.39 2.71 -26.23
C VAL A 279 -3.26 2.71 -24.97
N GLN A 280 -4.45 3.31 -25.02
CA GLN A 280 -5.41 3.30 -23.91
C GLN A 280 -5.89 1.87 -23.57
N SER A 281 -6.16 1.03 -24.57
CA SER A 281 -6.53 -0.37 -24.35
C SER A 281 -5.39 -1.17 -23.72
N ALA A 282 -4.14 -0.91 -24.14
CA ALA A 282 -2.95 -1.50 -23.52
C ALA A 282 -2.77 -1.02 -22.06
N GLU A 283 -2.90 0.28 -21.79
CA GLU A 283 -2.88 0.85 -20.44
C GLU A 283 -3.91 0.16 -19.54
N ARG A 284 -5.17 0.06 -19.98
CA ARG A 284 -6.25 -0.61 -19.22
C ARG A 284 -5.92 -2.08 -18.92
N THR A 285 -5.28 -2.77 -19.87
CA THR A 285 -4.87 -4.17 -19.67
C THR A 285 -3.80 -4.26 -18.58
N LEU A 286 -2.80 -3.38 -18.60
CA LEU A 286 -1.75 -3.35 -17.59
C LEU A 286 -2.28 -2.97 -16.20
N VAL A 287 -3.20 -2.01 -16.13
CA VAL A 287 -3.89 -1.64 -14.88
C VAL A 287 -4.70 -2.82 -14.34
N LYS A 288 -5.47 -3.51 -15.20
CA LYS A 288 -6.26 -4.69 -14.80
C LYS A 288 -5.39 -5.85 -14.31
N ARG A 289 -4.17 -5.97 -14.84
CA ARG A 289 -3.17 -6.95 -14.40
C ARG A 289 -2.33 -6.48 -13.21
N GLU A 290 -2.64 -5.31 -12.64
CA GLU A 290 -1.92 -4.72 -11.51
C GLU A 290 -0.41 -4.54 -11.78
N LEU A 291 -0.05 -4.28 -13.04
CA LEU A 291 1.35 -4.04 -13.43
C LEU A 291 1.73 -2.55 -13.37
N ILE A 292 0.76 -1.65 -13.54
CA ILE A 292 0.96 -0.20 -13.47
C ILE A 292 -0.13 0.49 -12.64
N GLY A 293 0.26 1.56 -11.94
CA GLY A 293 -0.61 2.37 -11.07
C GLY A 293 -0.43 3.86 -11.34
N LEU A 294 -1.27 4.71 -10.73
CA LEU A 294 -1.16 6.17 -10.81
C LEU A 294 -0.10 6.68 -9.83
N THR A 295 0.77 7.60 -10.27
CA THR A 295 1.82 8.17 -9.41
C THR A 295 1.29 9.18 -8.40
N GLY A 296 0.05 9.67 -8.60
CA GLY A 296 -0.56 10.77 -7.84
C GLY A 296 -0.44 12.15 -8.52
N GLU A 297 0.37 12.26 -9.58
CA GLU A 297 0.36 13.40 -10.51
C GLU A 297 -0.59 13.12 -11.67
N ASN A 298 -1.30 14.16 -12.14
CA ASN A 298 -2.35 14.01 -13.14
C ASN A 298 -1.86 13.28 -14.40
N GLY A 299 -2.36 12.06 -14.60
CA GLY A 299 -2.16 11.27 -15.82
C GLY A 299 -0.81 10.54 -15.93
N LEU A 300 0.02 10.55 -14.89
CA LEU A 300 1.28 9.80 -14.86
C LEU A 300 1.09 8.41 -14.24
N ARG A 301 1.76 7.42 -14.83
CA ARG A 301 1.71 6.01 -14.41
C ARG A 301 3.10 5.49 -14.08
N GLU A 302 3.19 4.61 -13.10
CA GLU A 302 4.43 3.89 -12.74
C GLU A 302 4.20 2.38 -12.68
N VAL A 303 5.28 1.62 -12.81
CA VAL A 303 5.27 0.17 -12.60
C VAL A 303 5.12 -0.09 -11.11
N LEU A 304 4.16 -0.94 -10.74
CA LEU A 304 3.82 -1.21 -9.33
C LEU A 304 4.87 -2.09 -8.63
N ASP A 305 5.41 -3.07 -9.35
CA ASP A 305 6.47 -3.94 -8.85
C ASP A 305 7.85 -3.30 -9.08
N PRO A 306 8.60 -2.94 -8.02
CA PRO A 306 9.93 -2.36 -8.15
C PRO A 306 10.92 -3.28 -8.86
N GLY A 307 10.81 -4.60 -8.66
CA GLY A 307 11.66 -5.59 -9.32
C GLY A 307 11.46 -5.61 -10.83
N LEU A 308 10.20 -5.59 -11.28
CA LEU A 308 9.85 -5.47 -12.69
C LEU A 308 10.36 -4.15 -13.28
N ALA A 309 10.22 -3.04 -12.54
CA ALA A 309 10.71 -1.73 -12.97
C ALA A 309 12.22 -1.73 -13.19
N ILE A 310 12.99 -2.26 -12.24
CA ILE A 310 14.44 -2.40 -12.31
C ILE A 310 14.84 -3.30 -13.49
N TRP A 311 14.18 -4.45 -13.63
CA TRP A 311 14.43 -5.39 -14.72
C TRP A 311 14.22 -4.74 -16.10
N LEU A 312 13.12 -3.99 -16.29
CA LEU A 312 12.85 -3.22 -17.51
C LEU A 312 13.92 -2.17 -17.77
N GLN A 313 14.31 -1.43 -16.72
CA GLN A 313 15.32 -0.38 -16.85
C GLN A 313 16.66 -0.97 -17.27
N ARG A 314 17.06 -2.12 -16.74
CA ARG A 314 18.28 -2.83 -17.14
C ARG A 314 18.22 -3.29 -18.59
N ARG A 315 17.15 -4.00 -18.95
CA ARG A 315 16.94 -4.52 -20.31
C ARG A 315 17.02 -3.41 -21.36
N TYR A 316 16.36 -2.28 -21.10
CA TYR A 316 16.23 -1.20 -22.09
C TYR A 316 17.29 -0.10 -22.01
N ARG A 317 18.02 0.04 -20.89
CA ARG A 317 19.27 0.83 -20.87
C ARG A 317 20.34 0.20 -21.75
N ALA A 318 20.45 -1.14 -21.75
CA ALA A 318 21.37 -1.87 -22.63
C ALA A 318 21.00 -1.76 -24.12
N LEU A 319 19.74 -1.44 -24.43
CA LEU A 319 19.19 -1.33 -25.79
C LEU A 319 19.06 0.13 -26.28
N GLU A 320 19.71 1.09 -25.62
CA GLU A 320 19.62 2.53 -25.91
C GLU A 320 18.18 3.10 -26.01
N TRP A 321 17.32 2.81 -25.03
CA TRP A 321 16.06 3.56 -24.94
C TRP A 321 16.35 5.07 -24.87
N LYS A 322 16.00 5.81 -25.94
CA LYS A 322 16.15 7.26 -26.02
C LYS A 322 14.82 7.91 -25.62
N PRO A 323 14.70 8.43 -24.40
CA PRO A 323 13.51 9.17 -24.03
C PRO A 323 13.32 10.39 -24.94
N ALA A 324 12.08 10.73 -25.24
CA ALA A 324 11.80 11.98 -25.94
C ALA A 324 12.23 13.14 -25.04
N LYS A 325 13.03 14.08 -25.58
CA LYS A 325 13.39 15.30 -24.83
C LYS A 325 12.12 15.94 -24.27
N PRO A 326 12.04 16.27 -22.97
CA PRO A 326 10.87 16.92 -22.43
C PRO A 326 10.65 18.24 -23.18
N ARG A 327 9.46 18.40 -23.78
CA ARG A 327 9.04 19.71 -24.27
C ARG A 327 8.95 20.61 -23.05
N GLY A 328 9.75 21.68 -23.06
CA GLY A 328 9.96 22.57 -21.92
C GLY A 328 8.67 22.95 -21.19
N ALA A 329 8.78 23.03 -19.86
CA ALA A 329 7.72 23.44 -18.97
C ALA A 329 6.96 24.67 -19.52
N PRO A 330 5.63 24.76 -19.32
CA PRO A 330 4.87 25.92 -19.75
C PRO A 330 5.47 27.16 -19.08
N ARG A 331 5.93 28.12 -19.90
CA ARG A 331 6.37 29.44 -19.43
C ARG A 331 5.25 30.01 -18.57
N ARG A 332 5.52 30.16 -17.27
CA ARG A 332 4.69 30.97 -16.38
C ARG A 332 4.61 32.36 -17.01
N ARG A 333 3.41 32.74 -17.49
CA ARG A 333 3.13 34.13 -17.85
C ARG A 333 3.28 34.94 -16.56
N LYS A 334 4.18 35.93 -16.62
CA LYS A 334 4.23 37.02 -15.64
C LYS A 334 3.00 37.88 -15.78
#